data_AF-A0A075UW94-F1
#
_entry.id   AF-A0A075UW94-F1
#
_cell.length_a   1.000
_cell.length_b   1.000
_cell.length_c   1.000
_cell.angle_alpha   90.00
_cell.angle_beta   90.00
_cell.angle_gamma   90.00
#
_symmetry.space_group_name_H-M   'P 1'
#
loop_
_entity.id
_entity.type
_entity.pdbx_description
1 polymer ?
#
loop_
_entity_poly.entity_id
_entity_poly.type
_entity_poly.pdbx_seq_one_letter_code
_entity_poly.pdbx_strand_id
1 'polypeptide(L)'
;MADTKTQTTRKRKRRPVSVSLVVWGSFLVGILGSLGFNIASTVITNGWGPAVAVAMLWPLLNLGAVEMMIRVPWPRGNGWTALRYGPTGAVALISFGISYSHIHHVMSTIGEASFSAMAAPLAIDFLMLLSGVALVVLHSPKPPVRRRKAAPRRRPALATA
;
A
#
# COMPACT_ATOMS: atom_id res chain seq x y z
N MET A 1 -31.38 55.95 0.61
CA MET A 1 -31.12 54.87 -0.38
C MET A 1 -29.62 54.68 -0.51
N ALA A 2 -29.04 53.70 0.17
CA ALA A 2 -27.68 53.21 -0.10
C ALA A 2 -27.54 51.85 0.59
N ASP A 3 -27.97 50.80 -0.10
CA ASP A 3 -27.92 49.42 0.38
C ASP A 3 -26.59 48.81 -0.08
N THR A 4 -25.61 48.78 0.83
CA THR A 4 -24.24 48.32 0.55
C THR A 4 -24.22 46.80 0.55
N LYS A 5 -24.20 46.20 -0.64
CA LYS A 5 -24.09 44.76 -0.85
C LYS A 5 -22.72 44.25 -0.38
N THR A 6 -22.69 43.60 0.77
CA THR A 6 -21.53 42.85 1.27
C THR A 6 -21.30 41.60 0.40
N GLN A 7 -20.45 41.71 -0.61
CA GLN A 7 -19.96 40.55 -1.36
C GLN A 7 -18.94 39.77 -0.51
N THR A 8 -19.39 38.70 0.13
CA THR A 8 -18.51 37.70 0.74
C THR A 8 -17.76 36.91 -0.33
N THR A 9 -16.48 37.21 -0.53
CA THR A 9 -15.55 36.38 -1.31
C THR A 9 -15.38 35.01 -0.63
N ARG A 10 -16.15 34.02 -1.10
CA ARG A 10 -16.05 32.62 -0.63
C ARG A 10 -14.73 32.03 -1.15
N LYS A 11 -13.66 32.07 -0.34
CA LYS A 11 -12.41 31.32 -0.61
C LYS A 11 -12.78 29.87 -0.95
N ARG A 12 -12.57 29.45 -2.21
CA ARG A 12 -12.72 28.05 -2.63
C ARG A 12 -11.75 27.22 -1.80
N LYS A 13 -12.26 26.56 -0.75
CA LYS A 13 -11.52 25.58 0.04
C LYS A 13 -11.11 24.47 -0.94
N ARG A 14 -9.81 24.40 -1.31
CA ARG A 14 -9.28 23.32 -2.16
C ARG A 14 -9.74 22.00 -1.54
N ARG A 15 -10.48 21.19 -2.29
CA ARG A 15 -10.91 19.88 -1.78
C ARG A 15 -9.63 19.08 -1.51
N PRO A 16 -9.42 18.55 -0.30
CA PRO A 16 -8.30 17.66 -0.07
C PRO A 16 -8.41 16.50 -1.07
N VAL A 17 -7.29 16.15 -1.72
CA VAL A 17 -7.22 14.96 -2.55
C VAL A 17 -7.71 13.79 -1.70
N SER A 18 -8.55 12.92 -2.27
CA SER A 18 -9.05 11.76 -1.55
C SER A 18 -7.86 10.96 -1.00
N VAL A 19 -7.83 10.68 0.30
CA VAL A 19 -6.76 9.88 0.94
C VAL A 19 -6.58 8.54 0.21
N SER A 20 -7.69 7.94 -0.24
CA SER A 20 -7.68 6.71 -1.05
C SER A 20 -6.91 6.90 -2.37
N LEU A 21 -7.07 8.04 -3.04
CA LEU A 21 -6.35 8.33 -4.29
C LEU A 21 -4.84 8.43 -4.04
N VAL A 22 -4.42 9.05 -2.94
CA VAL A 22 -3.00 9.18 -2.58
C VAL A 22 -2.40 7.80 -2.30
N VAL A 23 -3.10 6.97 -1.54
CA VAL A 23 -2.63 5.63 -1.19
C VAL A 23 -2.57 4.72 -2.42
N TRP A 24 -3.62 4.67 -3.24
CA TRP A 24 -3.62 3.91 -4.49
C TRP A 24 -2.57 4.41 -5.47
N GLY A 25 -2.43 5.72 -5.63
CA GLY A 25 -1.40 6.32 -6.48
C GLY A 25 0.00 5.91 -6.04
N SER A 26 0.28 5.93 -4.73
CA SER A 26 1.57 5.53 -4.17
C SER A 26 1.85 4.03 -4.37
N PHE A 27 0.84 3.18 -4.19
CA PHE A 27 0.93 1.74 -4.45
C PHE A 27 1.25 1.46 -5.92
N LEU A 28 0.55 2.13 -6.85
CA LEU A 28 0.76 1.98 -8.28
C LEU A 28 2.14 2.49 -8.72
N VAL A 29 2.62 3.60 -8.15
CA VAL A 29 3.99 4.07 -8.39
C VAL A 29 5.02 3.02 -7.99
N GLY A 30 4.84 2.35 -6.85
CA GLY A 30 5.69 1.25 -6.42
C GLY A 30 5.72 0.09 -7.43
N ILE A 31 4.53 -0.38 -7.86
CA ILE A 31 4.40 -1.47 -8.84
C ILE A 31 5.06 -1.11 -10.17
N LEU A 32 4.71 0.06 -10.74
CA LEU A 32 5.19 0.49 -12.04
C LEU A 32 6.69 0.78 -12.01
N GLY A 33 7.20 1.37 -10.92
CA GLY A 33 8.63 1.58 -10.71
C GLY A 33 9.38 0.26 -10.67
N SER A 34 8.91 -0.71 -9.88
CA SER A 34 9.52 -2.05 -9.79
C SER A 34 9.56 -2.75 -11.15
N LEU A 35 8.43 -2.79 -11.88
CA LEU A 35 8.39 -3.35 -13.24
C LEU A 35 9.33 -2.62 -14.19
N GLY A 36 9.29 -1.29 -14.20
CA GLY A 36 10.10 -0.46 -15.10
C GLY A 36 11.60 -0.70 -14.93
N PHE A 37 12.09 -0.78 -13.69
CA PHE A 37 13.51 -1.06 -13.42
C PHE A 37 13.90 -2.50 -13.73
N ASN A 38 13.02 -3.48 -13.48
CA ASN A 38 13.30 -4.87 -13.87
C ASN A 38 13.43 -4.99 -15.39
N ILE A 39 12.51 -4.38 -16.13
CA ILE A 39 12.56 -4.30 -17.59
C ILE A 39 13.84 -3.59 -18.04
N ALA A 40 14.15 -2.42 -17.46
CA ALA A 40 15.33 -1.64 -17.82
C ALA A 40 16.62 -2.43 -17.59
N SER A 41 16.76 -3.11 -16.46
CA SER A 41 17.93 -3.97 -16.16
C SER A 41 18.14 -4.99 -17.26
N THR A 42 17.07 -5.70 -17.64
CA THR A 42 17.15 -6.74 -18.68
C THR A 42 17.41 -6.16 -20.06
N VAL A 43 16.81 -5.03 -20.41
CA VAL A 43 17.04 -4.35 -21.70
C VAL A 43 18.48 -3.86 -21.80
N ILE A 44 19.06 -3.35 -20.72
CA ILE A 44 20.47 -2.95 -20.66
C ILE A 44 21.38 -4.16 -20.91
N THR A 45 21.12 -5.29 -20.25
CA THR A 45 21.98 -6.48 -20.34
C THR A 45 21.78 -7.30 -21.62
N ASN A 46 20.54 -7.44 -22.11
CA ASN A 46 20.17 -8.40 -23.14
C ASN A 46 19.43 -7.78 -24.34
N GLY A 47 19.14 -6.48 -24.31
CA GLY A 47 18.24 -5.85 -25.27
C GLY A 47 16.77 -6.24 -25.07
N TRP A 48 15.94 -5.81 -26.02
CA TRP A 48 14.53 -6.20 -26.05
C TRP A 48 14.37 -7.66 -26.48
N GLY A 49 13.56 -8.43 -25.75
CA GLY A 49 13.31 -9.83 -26.09
C GLY A 49 12.56 -10.60 -25.00
N PRO A 50 12.49 -11.93 -25.11
CA PRO A 50 11.75 -12.79 -24.17
C PRO A 50 12.18 -12.65 -22.70
N ALA A 51 13.44 -12.26 -22.46
CA ALA A 51 13.97 -12.02 -21.11
C ALA A 51 13.19 -10.92 -20.36
N VAL A 52 12.60 -9.95 -21.07
CA VAL A 52 11.76 -8.90 -20.47
C VAL A 52 10.56 -9.50 -19.75
N ALA A 53 9.91 -10.52 -20.33
CA ALA A 53 8.79 -11.19 -19.69
C ALA A 53 9.21 -11.91 -18.41
N VAL A 54 10.42 -12.50 -18.40
CA VAL A 54 10.99 -13.13 -17.21
C VAL A 54 11.32 -12.10 -16.13
N ALA A 55 11.81 -10.91 -16.50
CA ALA A 55 12.11 -9.84 -15.56
C ALA A 55 10.84 -9.31 -14.86
N MET A 56 9.74 -9.23 -15.59
CA MET A 56 8.43 -8.83 -15.05
C MET A 56 7.83 -9.89 -14.11
N LEU A 57 8.27 -11.15 -14.21
CA LEU A 57 7.68 -12.25 -13.47
C LEU A 57 7.85 -12.07 -11.96
N TRP A 58 9.01 -11.61 -11.49
CA TRP A 58 9.29 -11.55 -10.05
C TRP A 58 8.36 -10.58 -9.30
N PRO A 59 8.16 -9.31 -9.76
CA PRO A 59 7.17 -8.43 -9.14
C PRO A 59 5.73 -8.98 -9.23
N LEU A 60 5.39 -9.64 -10.34
CA LEU A 60 4.04 -10.21 -10.53
C LEU A 60 3.77 -11.38 -9.59
N LEU A 61 4.76 -12.24 -9.33
CA LEU A 61 4.65 -13.32 -8.35
C LEU A 61 4.40 -12.76 -6.94
N ASN A 62 5.06 -11.66 -6.57
CA ASN A 62 4.81 -10.98 -5.30
C ASN A 62 3.40 -10.41 -5.20
N LEU A 63 2.92 -9.73 -6.25
CA LEU A 63 1.53 -9.24 -6.28
C LEU A 63 0.52 -10.40 -6.18
N GLY A 64 0.77 -11.51 -6.87
CA GLY A 64 -0.05 -12.71 -6.78
C GLY A 64 -0.06 -13.30 -5.36
N ALA A 65 1.11 -13.40 -4.71
CA ALA A 65 1.21 -13.89 -3.34
C ALA A 65 0.44 -13.01 -2.35
N VAL A 66 0.53 -11.68 -2.49
CA VAL A 66 -0.24 -10.72 -1.68
C VAL A 66 -1.74 -10.85 -1.95
N GLU A 67 -2.15 -11.03 -3.21
CA GLU A 67 -3.56 -11.19 -3.56
C GLU A 67 -4.15 -12.47 -2.96
N MET A 68 -3.42 -13.59 -3.02
CA MET A 68 -3.79 -14.84 -2.35
C MET A 68 -3.91 -14.65 -0.84
N MET A 69 -3.01 -13.88 -0.23
CA MET A 69 -3.04 -13.56 1.19
C MET A 69 -4.28 -12.76 1.62
N ILE A 70 -4.77 -11.88 0.74
CA ILE A 70 -5.91 -11.01 1.04
C ILE A 70 -7.24 -11.69 0.71
N ARG A 71 -7.30 -12.50 -0.35
CA ARG A 71 -8.56 -13.10 -0.83
C ARG A 71 -8.88 -14.48 -0.29
N VAL A 72 -7.88 -15.30 0.03
CA VAL A 72 -8.11 -16.67 0.48
C VAL A 72 -8.57 -16.67 1.95
N PRO A 73 -9.72 -17.29 2.28
CA PRO A 73 -10.20 -17.41 3.65
C PRO A 73 -9.43 -18.51 4.40
N TRP A 74 -8.23 -18.20 4.86
CA TRP A 74 -7.39 -19.14 5.60
C TRP A 74 -8.05 -19.59 6.92
N PRO A 75 -8.06 -20.90 7.24
CA PRO A 75 -8.56 -21.38 8.52
C PRO A 75 -7.74 -20.83 9.70
N ARG A 76 -8.35 -20.78 10.88
CA ARG A 76 -7.65 -20.37 12.11
C ARG A 76 -6.77 -21.52 12.64
N GLY A 77 -5.66 -21.16 13.27
CA GLY A 77 -4.76 -22.11 13.95
C GLY A 77 -3.29 -21.90 13.57
N ASN A 78 -2.38 -22.36 14.43
CA ASN A 78 -0.94 -22.13 14.27
C ASN A 78 -0.38 -22.81 13.02
N GLY A 79 -0.82 -24.03 12.70
CA GLY A 79 -0.40 -24.74 11.48
C GLY A 79 -0.82 -24.02 10.20
N TRP A 80 -2.07 -23.55 10.14
CA TRP A 80 -2.57 -22.76 9.02
C TRP A 80 -1.88 -21.40 8.90
N THR A 81 -1.49 -20.81 10.04
CA THR A 81 -0.70 -19.58 10.08
C THR A 81 0.67 -19.80 9.45
N ALA A 82 1.38 -20.88 9.81
CA ALA A 82 2.67 -21.22 9.22
C ALA A 82 2.54 -21.49 7.71
N LEU A 83 1.51 -22.23 7.29
CA LEU A 83 1.27 -22.54 5.88
C LEU A 83 0.85 -21.32 5.05
N ARG A 84 0.22 -20.33 5.69
CA ARG A 84 -0.13 -19.05 5.08
C ARG A 84 1.09 -18.17 4.90
N TYR A 85 1.85 -17.93 5.97
CA TYR A 85 2.94 -16.96 5.94
C TYR A 85 4.27 -17.51 5.44
N GLY A 86 4.51 -18.82 5.57
CA GLY A 86 5.77 -19.46 5.14
C GLY A 86 6.02 -19.36 3.63
N PRO A 87 5.15 -19.96 2.79
CA PRO A 87 5.28 -19.88 1.33
C PRO A 87 5.21 -18.44 0.81
N THR A 88 4.30 -17.61 1.34
CA THR A 88 4.22 -16.20 0.98
C THR A 88 5.52 -15.47 1.31
N GLY A 89 6.09 -15.69 2.50
CA GLY A 89 7.36 -15.10 2.89
C GLY A 89 8.50 -15.54 1.98
N ALA A 90 8.53 -16.82 1.59
CA ALA A 90 9.53 -17.33 0.66
C ALA A 90 9.44 -16.66 -0.72
N VAL A 91 8.24 -16.57 -1.30
CA VAL A 91 8.01 -15.87 -2.58
C VAL A 91 8.41 -14.39 -2.47
N ALA A 92 8.00 -13.73 -1.37
CA ALA A 92 8.33 -12.34 -1.09
C ALA A 92 9.84 -12.10 -1.08
N LEU A 93 10.59 -12.90 -0.32
CA LEU A 93 12.03 -12.76 -0.15
C LEU A 93 12.82 -13.05 -1.44
N ILE A 94 12.46 -14.13 -2.16
CA ILE A 94 13.15 -14.51 -3.40
C ILE A 94 12.90 -13.45 -4.47
N SER A 95 11.64 -13.06 -4.68
CA SER A 95 11.28 -12.07 -5.69
C SER A 95 11.86 -10.69 -5.34
N PHE A 96 11.88 -10.34 -4.04
CA PHE A 96 12.57 -9.15 -3.55
C PHE A 96 14.06 -9.19 -3.90
N GLY A 97 14.77 -10.27 -3.59
CA GLY A 97 16.21 -10.37 -3.86
C GLY A 97 16.57 -10.25 -5.34
N ILE A 98 15.80 -10.91 -6.21
CA ILE A 98 16.05 -10.85 -7.66
C ILE A 98 15.73 -9.44 -8.19
N SER A 99 14.56 -8.89 -7.84
CA SER A 99 14.17 -7.53 -8.24
C SER A 99 15.13 -6.48 -7.70
N TYR A 100 15.59 -6.62 -6.46
CA TYR A 100 16.58 -5.74 -5.83
C TYR A 100 17.85 -5.68 -6.68
N SER A 101 18.36 -6.84 -7.10
CA SER A 101 19.58 -6.90 -7.91
C SER A 101 19.42 -6.21 -9.27
N HIS A 102 18.26 -6.32 -9.90
CA HIS A 102 17.95 -5.60 -11.14
C HIS A 102 17.90 -4.08 -10.95
N ILE A 103 17.19 -3.59 -9.94
CA ILE A 103 17.11 -2.15 -9.66
C ILE A 103 18.50 -1.61 -9.31
N HIS A 104 19.23 -2.30 -8.43
CA HIS A 104 20.60 -1.95 -8.06
C HIS A 104 21.54 -1.92 -9.28
N HIS A 105 21.41 -2.90 -10.18
CA HIS A 105 22.19 -2.96 -11.42
C HIS A 105 21.91 -1.74 -12.31
N VAL A 106 20.64 -1.37 -12.53
CA VAL A 106 20.29 -0.16 -13.30
C VAL A 106 20.90 1.08 -12.67
N MET A 107 20.71 1.28 -11.37
CA MET A 107 21.24 2.44 -10.64
C MET A 107 22.77 2.52 -10.73
N SER A 108 23.45 1.38 -10.59
CA SER A 108 24.91 1.31 -10.74
C SER A 108 25.36 1.63 -12.16
N THR A 109 24.60 1.18 -13.17
CA THR A 109 24.91 1.40 -14.59
C THR A 109 24.79 2.87 -14.98
N ILE A 110 23.84 3.60 -14.40
CA ILE A 110 23.66 5.04 -14.65
C ILE A 110 24.62 5.90 -13.83
N GLY A 111 25.53 5.31 -13.05
CA GLY A 111 26.56 6.02 -12.28
C GLY A 111 26.06 6.65 -10.99
N GLU A 112 24.94 6.18 -10.43
CA GLU A 112 24.46 6.66 -9.14
C GLU A 112 25.42 6.29 -8.01
N ALA A 113 25.41 7.10 -6.95
CA ALA A 113 26.20 6.82 -5.76
C ALA A 113 25.82 5.46 -5.16
N SER A 114 26.79 4.74 -4.59
CA SER A 114 26.58 3.39 -4.04
C SER A 114 25.41 3.34 -3.04
N PHE A 115 25.28 4.35 -2.17
CA PHE A 115 24.16 4.44 -1.25
C PHE A 115 22.80 4.55 -1.98
N SER A 116 22.70 5.41 -3.00
CA SER A 116 21.48 5.57 -3.80
C SER A 116 21.10 4.26 -4.52
N ALA A 117 22.09 3.58 -5.11
CA ALA A 117 21.87 2.29 -5.78
C ALA A 117 21.37 1.20 -4.83
N MET A 118 21.84 1.21 -3.57
CA MET A 118 21.39 0.28 -2.53
C MET A 118 20.03 0.66 -1.93
N ALA A 119 19.73 1.95 -1.80
CA ALA A 119 18.54 2.45 -1.12
C ALA A 119 17.29 2.53 -2.01
N ALA A 120 17.47 2.80 -3.32
CA ALA A 120 16.35 2.94 -4.25
C ALA A 120 15.41 1.72 -4.31
N PRO A 121 15.91 0.46 -4.37
CA PRO A 121 15.03 -0.70 -4.35
C PRO A 121 14.18 -0.75 -3.07
N LEU A 122 14.81 -0.49 -1.91
CA LEU A 122 14.13 -0.47 -0.61
C LEU A 122 13.05 0.60 -0.53
N ALA A 123 13.32 1.79 -1.07
CA ALA A 123 12.37 2.90 -1.06
C ALA A 123 11.09 2.54 -1.86
N ILE A 124 11.24 1.88 -3.01
CA ILE A 124 10.13 1.42 -3.84
C ILE A 124 9.29 0.38 -3.09
N ASP A 125 9.94 -0.64 -2.51
CA ASP A 125 9.24 -1.70 -1.79
C ASP A 125 8.57 -1.19 -0.50
N PHE A 126 9.23 -0.33 0.27
CA PHE A 126 8.62 0.25 1.47
C PHE A 126 7.47 1.19 1.15
N LEU A 127 7.52 1.94 0.05
CA LEU A 127 6.39 2.75 -0.41
C LEU A 127 5.19 1.85 -0.74
N MET A 128 5.43 0.77 -1.48
CA MET A 128 4.40 -0.20 -1.86
C MET A 128 3.83 -0.91 -0.62
N LEU A 129 4.68 -1.36 0.30
CA LEU A 129 4.26 -2.00 1.55
C LEU A 129 3.44 -1.06 2.44
N LEU A 130 3.92 0.16 2.65
CA LEU A 130 3.21 1.17 3.44
C LEU A 130 1.84 1.49 2.82
N SER A 131 1.79 1.61 1.50
CA SER A 131 0.54 1.86 0.77
C SER A 131 -0.42 0.67 0.89
N GLY A 132 0.08 -0.57 0.76
CA GLY A 132 -0.71 -1.79 0.94
C GLY A 132 -1.31 -1.90 2.35
N VAL A 133 -0.51 -1.65 3.39
CA VAL A 133 -0.99 -1.60 4.78
C VAL A 133 -2.05 -0.51 4.94
N ALA A 134 -1.84 0.67 4.38
CA ALA A 134 -2.81 1.75 4.42
C ALA A 134 -4.12 1.39 3.69
N LEU A 135 -4.07 0.68 2.56
CA LEU A 135 -5.25 0.17 1.87
C LEU A 135 -6.04 -0.81 2.74
N VAL A 136 -5.37 -1.73 3.42
CA VAL A 136 -6.01 -2.66 4.35
C VAL A 136 -6.70 -1.89 5.47
N VAL A 137 -6.04 -0.89 6.06
CA VAL A 137 -6.64 -0.05 7.12
C VAL A 137 -7.85 0.73 6.62
N LEU A 138 -7.79 1.31 5.42
CA LEU A 138 -8.90 2.07 4.83
C LEU A 138 -10.14 1.22 4.55
N HIS A 139 -9.97 -0.06 4.24
CA HIS A 139 -11.07 -0.98 3.89
C HIS A 139 -11.43 -1.93 5.03
N SER A 140 -10.76 -1.84 6.18
CA SER A 140 -11.10 -2.64 7.35
C SER A 140 -12.41 -2.15 7.99
N PRO A 141 -13.30 -3.05 8.44
CA PRO A 141 -14.52 -2.66 9.16
C PRO A 141 -14.18 -1.81 10.37
N LYS A 142 -14.86 -0.67 10.53
CA LYS A 142 -14.73 0.12 11.76
C LYS A 142 -15.30 -0.68 12.92
N PRO A 143 -14.61 -0.78 14.06
CA PRO A 143 -15.19 -1.42 15.23
C PRO A 143 -16.49 -0.71 15.59
N PRO A 144 -17.53 -1.45 16.01
CA PRO A 144 -18.80 -0.83 16.39
C PRO A 144 -18.52 0.17 17.51
N VAL A 145 -18.95 1.42 17.31
CA VAL A 145 -18.92 2.42 18.38
C VAL A 145 -19.75 1.84 19.51
N ARG A 146 -19.10 1.49 20.61
CA ARG A 146 -19.75 0.96 21.81
C ARG A 146 -20.71 2.05 22.28
N ARG A 147 -21.99 1.97 21.88
CA ARG A 147 -23.04 2.87 22.37
C ARG A 147 -22.95 2.79 23.88
N ARG A 148 -22.48 3.88 24.51
CA ARG A 148 -22.46 4.03 25.96
C ARG A 148 -23.88 3.74 26.40
N LYS A 149 -24.10 2.62 27.11
CA LYS A 149 -25.42 2.29 27.66
C LYS A 149 -25.86 3.54 28.42
N ALA A 150 -26.98 4.14 28.00
CA ALA A 150 -27.54 5.28 28.71
C ALA A 150 -27.69 4.87 30.17
N ALA A 151 -27.14 5.67 31.08
CA ALA A 151 -27.25 5.40 32.51
C ALA A 151 -28.73 5.17 32.85
N PRO A 152 -29.06 4.20 33.74
CA PRO A 152 -30.44 4.00 34.15
C PRO A 152 -31.00 5.34 34.63
N ARG A 153 -32.05 5.82 33.96
CA ARG A 153 -32.77 7.03 34.35
C ARG A 153 -33.31 6.74 35.75
N ARG A 154 -32.69 7.32 36.80
CA ARG A 154 -33.19 7.19 38.18
C ARG A 154 -34.66 7.60 38.15
N ARG A 155 -35.56 6.65 38.43
CA ARG A 155 -36.97 6.96 38.64
C ARG A 155 -37.03 7.90 39.84
N PRO A 156 -37.68 9.08 39.74
CA PRO A 156 -37.96 9.87 40.93
C PRO A 156 -38.81 9.01 41.86
N ALA A 157 -38.40 8.93 43.13
CA ALA A 157 -39.18 8.27 44.16
C ALA A 157 -40.57 8.92 44.17
N LEU A 158 -41.63 8.11 44.08
CA LEU A 158 -42.97 8.58 44.37
C LEU A 158 -42.93 9.11 45.81
N ALA A 159 -43.11 10.42 45.96
CA ALA A 159 -43.46 10.99 47.24
C ALA A 159 -44.86 10.46 47.58
N THR A 160 -44.92 9.51 48.51
CA THR A 160 -46.15 9.12 49.19
C THR A 160 -46.52 10.24 50.15
N ALA A 161 -47.67 10.86 49.91
CA ALA A 161 -48.40 11.71 50.85
C ALA A 161 -49.80 11.13 51.02
#